data_AF-A0A1X7IJX9-F1
#
_entry.id   AF-A0A1X7IJX9-F1
#
_cell.length_a   1.000
_cell.length_b   1.000
_cell.length_c   1.000
_cell.angle_alpha   90.00
_cell.angle_beta   90.00
_cell.angle_gamma   90.00
#
_symmetry.space_group_name_H-M   'P 1'
#
loop_
_entity.id
_entity.type
_entity.pdbx_description
1 polymer ?
#
loop_
_entity_poly.entity_id
_entity_poly.type
_entity_poly.pdbx_seq_one_letter_code
_entity_poly.pdbx_strand_id
1 'polypeptide(L)'
;MTSPATSPVNELVTRTREGVDALRDSLLASFQEPERIAYLAAGELSIWSRLFGWEKPAAVAISATMPPLAGTVARHDASPVLLAGLAGGWVGDLAKLRKPDHTPVMGMFGIAAQHAAYSAKLYDRGARPSPARVGLRAAAWATGLGLATWRKKSLIAPSALAGVFVAATSTLADDRSLQDGTTVRQGLGHGGNLLLVAEGIALLRETVLTGDSLGHRALDAGMRASHVIGNMLLVDGLTRE
;
A
#
# COMPACT_ATOMS: atom_id res chain seq x y z
N MET A 1 -4.67 -40.19 -5.77
CA MET A 1 -4.92 -39.52 -4.48
C MET A 1 -5.24 -38.07 -4.77
N THR A 2 -6.53 -37.74 -4.85
CA THR A 2 -7.01 -36.36 -5.05
C THR A 2 -7.07 -35.67 -3.70
N SER A 3 -6.30 -34.60 -3.50
CA SER A 3 -6.41 -33.73 -2.31
C SER A 3 -7.87 -33.32 -2.11
N PRO A 4 -8.39 -33.35 -0.86
CA PRO A 4 -9.72 -32.85 -0.59
C PRO A 4 -9.74 -31.36 -0.97
N ALA A 5 -10.62 -30.99 -1.91
CA ALA A 5 -10.82 -29.61 -2.29
C ALA A 5 -11.23 -28.82 -1.03
N THR A 6 -10.30 -28.00 -0.52
CA THR A 6 -10.60 -27.05 0.54
C THR A 6 -11.71 -26.14 0.06
N SER A 7 -12.83 -26.11 0.79
CA SER A 7 -13.94 -25.21 0.49
C SER A 7 -13.42 -23.76 0.35
N PRO A 8 -13.93 -22.97 -0.62
CA PRO A 8 -13.56 -21.55 -0.78
C PRO A 8 -13.68 -20.75 0.52
N VAL A 9 -14.64 -21.12 1.37
CA VAL A 9 -14.84 -20.52 2.69
C VAL A 9 -13.68 -20.82 3.63
N ASN A 10 -13.17 -22.06 3.63
CA ASN A 10 -12.02 -22.44 4.45
C ASN A 10 -10.76 -21.71 3.98
N GLU A 11 -10.56 -21.56 2.67
CA GLU A 11 -9.43 -20.80 2.14
C GLU A 11 -9.48 -19.32 2.57
N LEU A 12 -10.66 -18.69 2.52
CA LEU A 12 -10.86 -17.31 2.96
C LEU A 12 -10.56 -17.14 4.46
N VAL A 13 -11.05 -18.06 5.29
CA VAL A 13 -10.81 -18.04 6.75
C VAL A 13 -9.32 -18.21 7.04
N THR A 14 -8.66 -19.15 6.37
CA THR A 14 -7.21 -19.36 6.52
C THR A 14 -6.43 -18.11 6.12
N ARG A 15 -6.71 -17.51 4.96
CA ARG A 15 -6.07 -16.27 4.51
C ARG A 15 -6.24 -15.12 5.51
N THR A 16 -7.46 -14.98 6.06
CA THR A 16 -7.74 -13.94 7.04
C THR A 16 -6.91 -14.14 8.31
N ARG A 17 -6.77 -15.38 8.78
CA ARG A 17 -5.92 -15.72 9.93
C ARG A 17 -4.44 -15.45 9.64
N GLU A 18 -3.92 -15.90 8.50
CA GLU A 18 -2.55 -15.62 8.05
C GLU A 18 -2.25 -14.11 8.06
N GLY A 19 -3.18 -13.28 7.56
CA GLY A 19 -3.04 -11.83 7.59
C GLY A 19 -3.06 -11.23 9.00
N VAL A 20 -3.93 -11.72 9.88
CA VAL A 20 -4.02 -11.28 11.28
C VAL A 20 -2.76 -11.65 12.06
N ASP A 21 -2.27 -12.87 11.88
CA ASP A 21 -1.05 -13.35 12.54
C ASP A 21 0.17 -12.58 12.03
N ALA A 22 0.27 -12.35 10.72
CA ALA A 22 1.33 -11.51 10.14
C ALA A 22 1.28 -10.08 10.69
N LEU A 23 0.09 -9.48 10.78
CA LEU A 23 -0.09 -8.15 11.36
C LEU A 23 0.28 -8.14 12.85
N ARG A 24 -0.09 -9.17 13.60
CA ARG A 24 0.24 -9.28 15.02
C ARG A 24 1.75 -9.38 15.22
N ASP A 25 2.44 -10.27 14.51
CA ASP A 25 3.88 -10.46 14.62
C ASP A 25 4.65 -9.20 14.20
N SER A 26 4.19 -8.60 13.11
CA SER A 26 4.58 -7.27 12.66
C SER A 26 4.42 -6.29 13.83
N LEU A 27 3.24 -6.07 14.39
CA LEU A 27 3.01 -5.16 15.52
C LEU A 27 3.87 -5.48 16.76
N LEU A 28 4.07 -6.75 17.10
CA LEU A 28 4.91 -7.14 18.24
C LEU A 28 6.38 -6.76 18.01
N ALA A 29 6.88 -6.93 16.79
CA ALA A 29 8.22 -6.47 16.41
C ALA A 29 8.38 -4.95 16.54
N SER A 30 7.29 -4.15 16.46
CA SER A 30 7.37 -2.70 16.74
C SER A 30 7.94 -2.40 18.10
N PHE A 31 7.57 -3.16 19.12
CA PHE A 31 7.99 -2.85 20.48
C PHE A 31 9.48 -3.07 20.71
N GLN A 32 10.19 -3.66 19.74
CA GLN A 32 11.63 -3.87 19.77
C GLN A 32 12.41 -2.82 18.95
N GLU A 33 11.74 -2.01 18.14
CA GLU A 33 12.37 -1.08 17.20
C GLU A 33 11.77 0.34 17.31
N PRO A 34 12.55 1.33 17.78
CA PRO A 34 12.02 2.68 18.02
C PRO A 34 11.52 3.36 16.74
N GLU A 35 12.17 3.12 15.59
CA GLU A 35 11.72 3.61 14.29
C GLU A 35 10.33 3.08 13.91
N ARG A 36 9.98 1.88 14.36
CA ARG A 36 8.73 1.23 14.01
C ARG A 36 7.58 1.72 14.88
N ILE A 37 7.85 2.01 16.14
CA ILE A 37 6.95 2.77 17.02
C ILE A 37 6.70 4.16 16.42
N ALA A 38 7.75 4.85 15.98
CA ALA A 38 7.62 6.17 15.37
C ALA A 38 6.79 6.13 14.08
N TYR A 39 6.99 5.11 13.24
CA TYR A 39 6.19 4.86 12.04
C TYR A 39 4.70 4.71 12.37
N LEU A 40 4.37 3.81 13.30
CA LEU A 40 2.99 3.54 13.70
C LEU A 40 2.35 4.74 14.39
N ALA A 41 3.07 5.44 15.27
CA ALA A 41 2.55 6.61 15.95
C ALA A 41 2.24 7.74 14.96
N ALA A 42 3.13 8.00 14.00
CA ALA A 42 2.89 8.96 12.93
C ALA A 42 1.73 8.51 12.03
N GLY A 43 1.65 7.21 11.72
CA GLY A 43 0.56 6.60 10.98
C GLY A 43 -0.80 6.80 11.65
N GLU A 44 -0.95 6.37 12.90
CA GLU A 44 -2.16 6.53 13.73
C GLU A 44 -2.57 7.99 13.83
N LEU A 45 -1.64 8.88 14.17
CA LEU A 45 -1.94 10.32 14.25
C LEU A 45 -2.46 10.83 12.90
N SER A 46 -1.88 10.40 11.77
CA SER A 46 -2.34 10.80 10.44
C SER A 46 -3.75 10.29 10.13
N ILE A 47 -4.11 9.09 10.57
CA ILE A 47 -5.44 8.47 10.38
C ILE A 47 -6.49 9.25 11.17
N TRP A 48 -6.27 9.45 12.47
CA TRP A 48 -7.18 10.21 13.31
C TRP A 48 -7.31 11.66 12.86
N SER A 49 -6.21 12.27 12.45
CA SER A 49 -6.23 13.63 11.92
C SER A 49 -7.07 13.74 10.65
N ARG A 50 -7.01 12.75 9.75
CA ARG A 50 -7.88 12.72 8.56
C ARG A 50 -9.35 12.54 8.93
N LEU A 51 -9.66 11.63 9.87
CA LEU A 51 -11.03 11.37 10.31
C LEU A 51 -11.68 12.63 10.94
N PHE A 52 -10.93 13.35 11.77
CA PHE A 52 -11.43 14.55 12.46
C PHE A 52 -11.24 15.84 11.66
N GLY A 53 -10.63 15.80 10.47
CA GLY A 53 -10.39 16.98 9.64
C GLY A 53 -9.30 17.91 10.17
N TRP A 54 -8.34 17.38 10.93
CA TRP A 54 -7.20 18.14 11.47
C TRP A 54 -6.08 18.25 10.43
N GLU A 55 -6.16 19.25 9.54
CA GLU A 55 -5.24 19.39 8.41
C GLU A 55 -3.77 19.55 8.83
N LYS A 56 -3.48 20.42 9.80
CA LYS A 56 -2.09 20.69 10.23
C LYS A 56 -1.46 19.47 10.92
N PRO A 57 -2.10 18.82 11.92
CA PRO A 57 -1.60 17.55 12.46
C PRO A 57 -1.45 16.47 11.40
N ALA A 58 -2.41 16.34 10.46
CA ALA A 58 -2.30 15.37 9.36
C ALA A 58 -1.05 15.62 8.50
N ALA A 59 -0.78 16.87 8.13
CA ALA A 59 0.38 17.22 7.32
C ALA A 59 1.70 16.88 8.02
N VAL A 60 1.82 17.21 9.31
CA VAL A 60 3.00 16.88 10.12
C VAL A 60 3.17 15.37 10.23
N ALA A 61 2.11 14.66 10.60
CA ALA A 61 2.13 13.21 10.77
C ALA A 61 2.48 12.48 9.47
N ILE A 62 1.87 12.87 8.34
CA ILE A 62 2.17 12.31 7.01
C ILE A 62 3.63 12.53 6.64
N SER A 63 4.14 13.74 6.87
CA SER A 63 5.54 14.09 6.58
C SER A 63 6.52 13.26 7.41
N ALA A 64 6.16 12.91 8.64
CA ALA A 64 6.98 12.13 9.55
C ALA A 64 6.87 10.61 9.36
N THR A 65 5.92 10.10 8.54
CA THR A 65 5.62 8.67 8.48
C THR A 65 6.69 7.86 7.75
N MET A 66 7.13 8.26 6.56
CA MET A 66 8.03 7.41 5.74
C MET A 66 9.48 7.27 6.25
N PRO A 67 10.14 8.31 6.82
CA PRO A 67 11.53 8.20 7.25
C PRO A 67 11.80 7.10 8.28
N PRO A 68 10.97 6.90 9.33
CA PRO A 68 11.15 5.78 10.25
C PRO A 68 11.02 4.40 9.58
N LEU A 69 10.10 4.23 8.61
CA LEU A 69 10.00 2.97 7.85
C LEU A 69 11.26 2.70 7.01
N ALA A 70 11.84 3.74 6.43
CA ALA A 70 13.12 3.64 5.74
C ALA A 70 14.26 3.24 6.70
N GLY A 71 14.20 3.67 7.96
CA GLY A 71 15.09 3.19 9.02
C GLY A 71 14.99 1.68 9.24
N THR A 72 13.78 1.13 9.24
CA THR A 72 13.56 -0.34 9.33
C THR A 72 14.19 -1.07 8.14
N VAL A 73 14.03 -0.56 6.91
CA VAL A 73 14.69 -1.11 5.72
C VAL A 73 16.21 -1.08 5.90
N ALA A 74 16.77 0.07 6.30
CA ALA A 74 18.22 0.21 6.49
C ALA A 74 18.79 -0.73 7.56
N ARG A 75 17.99 -1.10 8.57
CA ARG A 75 18.40 -2.04 9.63
C ARG A 75 18.48 -3.49 9.14
N HIS A 76 17.46 -3.96 8.40
CA HIS A 76 17.30 -5.39 8.10
C HIS A 76 17.79 -5.78 6.71
N ASP A 77 17.59 -4.94 5.70
CA ASP A 77 18.02 -5.18 4.33
C ASP A 77 18.14 -3.82 3.65
N ALA A 78 19.34 -3.22 3.71
CA ALA A 78 19.68 -1.88 3.22
C ALA A 78 19.63 -1.76 1.68
N SER A 79 18.57 -2.28 1.09
CA SER A 79 18.27 -2.32 -0.33
C SER A 79 18.09 -0.90 -0.87
N PRO A 80 19.00 -0.43 -1.75
CA PRO A 80 18.90 0.91 -2.32
C PRO A 80 17.61 1.13 -3.11
N VAL A 81 17.10 0.07 -3.74
CA VAL A 81 15.84 0.09 -4.51
C VAL A 81 14.66 0.38 -3.58
N LEU A 82 14.55 -0.31 -2.44
CA LEU A 82 13.47 -0.07 -1.48
C LEU A 82 13.56 1.33 -0.86
N LEU A 83 14.76 1.79 -0.48
CA LEU A 83 14.96 3.12 0.08
C LEU A 83 14.60 4.22 -0.94
N ALA A 84 15.01 4.07 -2.20
CA ALA A 84 14.62 4.98 -3.27
C ALA A 84 13.12 4.97 -3.53
N GLY A 85 12.49 3.79 -3.50
CA GLY A 85 11.03 3.63 -3.58
C GLY A 85 10.29 4.34 -2.45
N LEU A 86 10.73 4.16 -1.21
CA LEU A 86 10.17 4.85 -0.04
C LEU A 86 10.35 6.37 -0.13
N ALA A 87 11.50 6.85 -0.58
CA ALA A 87 11.72 8.27 -0.83
C ALA A 87 10.80 8.81 -1.93
N GLY A 88 10.60 8.08 -3.02
CA GLY A 88 9.65 8.41 -4.08
C GLY A 88 8.21 8.50 -3.57
N GLY A 89 7.77 7.51 -2.80
CA GLY A 89 6.44 7.51 -2.17
C GLY A 89 6.28 8.64 -1.16
N TRP A 90 7.33 8.96 -0.39
CA TRP A 90 7.33 10.09 0.54
C TRP A 90 7.16 11.43 -0.16
N VAL A 91 7.93 11.69 -1.23
CA VAL A 91 7.74 12.87 -2.08
C VAL A 91 6.32 12.88 -2.66
N GLY A 92 5.79 11.72 -3.02
CA GLY A 92 4.42 11.54 -3.48
C GLY A 92 3.38 12.01 -2.47
N ASP A 93 3.49 11.54 -1.22
CA ASP A 93 2.66 11.92 -0.09
C ASP A 93 2.77 13.43 0.21
N LEU A 94 3.97 14.00 0.20
CA LEU A 94 4.20 15.43 0.42
C LEU A 94 3.59 16.29 -0.69
N ALA A 95 3.66 15.83 -1.95
CA ALA A 95 3.02 16.51 -3.07
C ALA A 95 1.49 16.53 -2.92
N LYS A 96 0.89 15.44 -2.40
CA LYS A 96 -0.54 15.34 -2.10
C LYS A 96 -1.00 16.23 -0.93
N LEU A 97 -0.08 16.80 -0.15
CA LEU A 97 -0.41 17.78 0.92
C LEU A 97 -0.55 19.22 0.41
N ARG A 98 -0.09 19.52 -0.81
CA ARG A 98 -0.19 20.88 -1.37
C ARG A 98 -1.66 21.22 -1.71
N LYS A 99 -1.99 22.52 -1.66
CA LYS A 99 -3.36 23.03 -1.78
C LYS A 99 -4.10 22.52 -3.03
N PRO A 100 -5.46 22.46 -2.97
CA PRO A 100 -6.30 21.65 -3.86
C PRO A 100 -6.42 22.15 -5.30
N ASP A 101 -5.80 23.27 -5.64
CA ASP A 101 -6.07 23.98 -6.90
C ASP A 101 -5.73 23.13 -8.13
N HIS A 102 -4.84 22.15 -7.97
CA HIS A 102 -4.48 21.20 -9.02
C HIS A 102 -4.34 19.77 -8.50
N THR A 103 -4.76 18.82 -9.33
CA THR A 103 -4.51 17.39 -9.13
C THR A 103 -3.02 17.12 -8.97
N PRO A 104 -2.59 16.41 -7.92
CA PRO A 104 -1.17 16.20 -7.61
C PRO A 104 -0.58 15.11 -8.51
N VAL A 105 -0.41 15.39 -9.81
CA VAL A 105 0.13 14.45 -10.81
C VAL A 105 1.53 13.96 -10.43
N MET A 106 2.38 14.86 -9.93
CA MET A 106 3.70 14.49 -9.38
C MET A 106 3.59 13.53 -8.19
N GLY A 107 2.52 13.67 -7.40
CA GLY A 107 2.19 12.75 -6.31
C GLY A 107 2.03 11.31 -6.81
N MET A 108 1.30 11.14 -7.92
CA MET A 108 1.03 9.84 -8.51
C MET A 108 2.28 9.20 -9.13
N PHE A 109 3.20 9.99 -9.69
CA PHE A 109 4.50 9.48 -10.14
C PHE A 109 5.38 9.01 -8.97
N GLY A 110 5.36 9.70 -7.84
CA GLY A 110 6.05 9.26 -6.62
C GLY A 110 5.53 7.91 -6.11
N ILE A 111 4.21 7.73 -6.11
CA ILE A 111 3.57 6.45 -5.79
C ILE A 111 3.93 5.36 -6.82
N ALA A 112 3.92 5.68 -8.11
CA ALA A 112 4.33 4.74 -9.16
C ALA A 112 5.77 4.27 -8.95
N ALA A 113 6.70 5.18 -8.59
CA ALA A 113 8.09 4.84 -8.29
C ALA A 113 8.21 3.92 -7.06
N GLN A 114 7.43 4.18 -6.00
CA GLN A 114 7.39 3.32 -4.82
C GLN A 114 6.93 1.89 -5.18
N HIS A 115 5.84 1.77 -5.93
CA HIS A 115 5.33 0.47 -6.36
C HIS A 115 6.24 -0.24 -7.37
N ALA A 116 6.94 0.51 -8.23
CA ALA A 116 7.97 -0.05 -9.10
C ALA A 116 9.11 -0.67 -8.28
N ALA A 117 9.56 0.02 -7.23
CA ALA A 117 10.60 -0.51 -6.33
C ALA A 117 10.15 -1.77 -5.57
N TYR A 118 8.91 -1.79 -5.05
CA TYR A 118 8.34 -3.00 -4.44
C TYR A 118 8.23 -4.14 -5.44
N SER A 119 7.72 -3.86 -6.65
CA SER A 119 7.60 -4.87 -7.70
C SER A 119 8.95 -5.44 -8.11
N ALA A 120 9.98 -4.59 -8.25
CA ALA A 120 11.34 -5.02 -8.56
C ALA A 120 11.89 -5.94 -7.46
N LYS A 121 11.80 -5.53 -6.19
CA LYS A 121 12.28 -6.33 -5.06
C LYS A 121 11.53 -7.66 -4.92
N LEU A 122 10.21 -7.66 -5.11
CA LEU A 122 9.39 -8.88 -5.12
C LEU A 122 9.84 -9.83 -6.23
N TYR A 123 10.09 -9.29 -7.43
CA TYR A 123 10.56 -10.08 -8.56
C TYR A 123 11.96 -10.67 -8.32
N ASP A 124 12.87 -9.88 -7.75
CA ASP A 124 14.23 -10.31 -7.36
C ASP A 124 14.20 -11.42 -6.30
N ARG A 125 13.21 -11.38 -5.40
CA ARG A 125 12.97 -12.44 -4.40
C ARG A 125 12.35 -13.70 -4.98
N GLY A 126 11.94 -13.68 -6.26
CA GLY A 126 11.41 -14.85 -6.96
C GLY A 126 9.91 -14.80 -7.25
N ALA A 127 9.20 -13.72 -6.91
CA ALA A 127 7.77 -13.59 -7.23
C ALA A 127 7.53 -13.76 -8.72
N ARG A 128 6.50 -14.53 -9.08
CA ARG A 128 6.06 -14.67 -10.47
C ARG A 128 4.57 -14.37 -10.61
N PRO A 129 4.17 -13.63 -11.66
CA PRO A 129 2.75 -13.36 -11.91
C PRO A 129 2.03 -14.65 -12.31
N SER A 130 0.82 -14.84 -11.81
CA SER A 130 -0.06 -15.93 -12.27
C SER A 130 -1.23 -15.36 -13.09
N PRO A 131 -1.66 -16.02 -14.18
CA PRO A 131 -2.72 -15.49 -15.06
C PRO A 131 -4.03 -15.16 -14.32
N ALA A 132 -4.42 -16.03 -13.38
CA ALA A 132 -5.63 -15.83 -12.58
C ALA A 132 -5.55 -14.58 -11.68
N ARG A 133 -4.40 -14.35 -11.02
CA ARG A 133 -4.19 -13.17 -10.14
C ARG A 133 -4.07 -11.88 -10.95
N VAL A 134 -3.43 -11.96 -12.12
CA VAL A 134 -3.29 -10.84 -13.06
C VAL A 134 -4.66 -10.40 -13.56
N GLY A 135 -5.54 -11.34 -13.95
CA GLY A 135 -6.85 -11.02 -14.52
C GLY A 135 -7.70 -10.12 -13.62
N LEU A 136 -7.79 -10.45 -12.32
CA LEU A 136 -8.57 -9.66 -11.36
C LEU A 136 -8.02 -8.23 -11.20
N ARG A 137 -6.69 -8.09 -11.11
CA ARG A 137 -6.03 -6.79 -10.89
C ARG A 137 -5.98 -5.95 -12.16
N ALA A 138 -5.88 -6.59 -13.32
CA ALA A 138 -6.02 -5.95 -14.62
C ALA A 138 -7.45 -5.41 -14.81
N ALA A 139 -8.48 -6.15 -14.37
CA ALA A 139 -9.86 -5.65 -14.37
C ALA A 139 -10.01 -4.42 -13.48
N ALA A 140 -9.49 -4.47 -12.24
CA ALA A 140 -9.51 -3.33 -11.32
C ALA A 140 -8.78 -2.10 -11.90
N TRP A 141 -7.61 -2.31 -12.50
CA TRP A 141 -6.85 -1.27 -13.20
C TRP A 141 -7.64 -0.67 -14.37
N ALA A 142 -8.22 -1.51 -15.22
CA ALA A 142 -9.01 -1.06 -16.37
C ALA A 142 -10.25 -0.26 -15.93
N THR A 143 -10.91 -0.68 -14.85
CA THR A 143 -12.01 0.08 -14.24
C THR A 143 -11.55 1.45 -13.75
N GLY A 144 -10.42 1.52 -13.04
CA GLY A 144 -9.84 2.80 -12.60
C GLY A 144 -9.49 3.71 -13.77
N LEU A 145 -8.85 3.19 -14.82
CA LEU A 145 -8.52 3.94 -16.01
C LEU A 145 -9.78 4.46 -16.73
N GLY A 146 -10.81 3.62 -16.85
CA GLY A 146 -12.12 4.01 -17.40
C GLY A 146 -12.81 5.10 -16.59
N LEU A 147 -12.68 5.06 -15.26
CA LEU A 147 -13.19 6.12 -14.39
C LEU A 147 -12.45 7.44 -14.61
N ALA A 148 -11.11 7.39 -14.73
CA ALA A 148 -10.29 8.56 -15.02
C ALA A 148 -10.62 9.18 -16.39
N THR A 149 -10.81 8.37 -17.43
CA THR A 149 -11.19 8.86 -18.77
C THR A 149 -12.58 9.51 -18.78
N TRP A 150 -13.53 8.97 -18.01
CA TRP A 150 -14.88 9.51 -17.91
C TRP A 150 -14.96 10.80 -17.10
N ARG A 151 -14.24 10.89 -15.97
CA ARG A 151 -14.41 11.99 -15.01
C ARG A 151 -13.35 13.09 -15.11
N LYS A 152 -12.09 12.74 -15.36
CA LYS A 152 -10.98 13.70 -15.22
C LYS A 152 -9.79 13.34 -16.12
N LYS A 153 -9.77 13.89 -17.35
CA LYS A 153 -8.76 13.56 -18.37
C LYS A 153 -7.30 13.77 -17.93
N SER A 154 -7.04 14.74 -17.04
CA SER A 154 -5.70 14.96 -16.49
C SER A 154 -5.16 13.77 -15.67
N LEU A 155 -6.04 12.86 -15.24
CA LEU A 155 -5.67 11.65 -14.51
C LEU A 155 -5.36 10.45 -15.40
N ILE A 156 -5.63 10.48 -16.71
CA ILE A 156 -5.49 9.30 -17.56
C ILE A 156 -4.05 8.79 -17.54
N ALA A 157 -3.08 9.64 -17.89
CA ALA A 157 -1.68 9.27 -17.93
C ALA A 157 -1.14 8.79 -16.56
N PRO A 158 -1.31 9.53 -15.45
CA PRO A 158 -0.81 9.08 -14.17
C PRO A 158 -1.55 7.84 -13.64
N SER A 159 -2.86 7.69 -13.86
CA SER A 159 -3.61 6.50 -13.43
C SER A 159 -3.25 5.27 -14.24
N ALA A 160 -2.99 5.43 -15.55
CA ALA A 160 -2.49 4.35 -16.39
C ALA A 160 -1.15 3.85 -15.85
N LEU A 161 -0.19 4.75 -15.60
CA LEU A 161 1.15 4.38 -15.14
C LEU A 161 1.15 3.84 -13.70
N ALA A 162 0.64 4.63 -12.75
CA ALA A 162 0.64 4.23 -11.33
C ALA A 162 -0.19 2.97 -11.13
N GLY A 163 -1.35 2.89 -11.76
CA GLY A 163 -2.24 1.73 -11.65
C GLY A 163 -1.60 0.42 -12.15
N VAL A 164 -0.76 0.46 -13.20
CA VAL A 164 0.01 -0.72 -13.64
C VAL A 164 0.97 -1.19 -12.53
N PHE A 165 1.74 -0.28 -11.94
CA PHE A 165 2.70 -0.65 -10.90
C PHE A 165 2.02 -1.09 -9.60
N VAL A 166 0.91 -0.46 -9.22
CA VAL A 166 0.10 -0.87 -8.06
C VAL A 166 -0.47 -2.27 -8.28
N ALA A 167 -1.06 -2.53 -9.46
CA ALA A 167 -1.57 -3.86 -9.82
C ALA A 167 -0.44 -4.91 -9.88
N ALA A 168 0.73 -4.56 -10.41
CA ALA A 168 1.90 -5.44 -10.43
C ALA A 168 2.37 -5.78 -9.02
N THR A 169 2.52 -4.78 -8.14
CA THR A 169 2.89 -4.98 -6.73
C THR A 169 1.91 -5.92 -6.05
N SER A 170 0.61 -5.64 -6.16
CA SER A 170 -0.43 -6.46 -5.56
C SER A 170 -0.45 -7.89 -6.12
N THR A 171 -0.17 -8.07 -7.41
CA THR A 171 -0.09 -9.40 -8.05
C THR A 171 1.12 -10.19 -7.56
N LEU A 172 2.29 -9.56 -7.53
CA LEU A 172 3.56 -10.19 -7.16
C LEU A 172 3.62 -10.49 -5.67
N ALA A 173 3.09 -9.60 -4.82
CA ALA A 173 3.07 -9.79 -3.37
C ALA A 173 2.12 -10.93 -2.96
N ASP A 174 1.09 -11.20 -3.78
CA ASP A 174 0.15 -12.30 -3.60
C ASP A 174 0.73 -13.65 -4.11
N ASP A 175 2.03 -13.72 -4.41
CA ASP A 175 2.70 -14.95 -4.81
C ASP A 175 2.96 -15.90 -3.63
N ARG A 176 2.38 -17.11 -3.67
CA ARG A 176 2.44 -18.09 -2.58
C ARG A 176 3.86 -18.63 -2.37
N SER A 177 4.63 -18.75 -3.46
CA SER A 177 6.02 -19.18 -3.40
C SER A 177 6.90 -18.31 -2.48
N LEU A 178 6.52 -17.03 -2.30
CA LEU A 178 7.20 -16.10 -1.41
C LEU A 178 6.59 -16.01 -0.02
N GLN A 179 5.36 -16.46 0.16
CA GLN A 179 4.64 -16.42 1.44
C GLN A 179 4.96 -17.64 2.31
N ASP A 180 5.53 -18.68 1.72
CA ASP A 180 5.95 -19.88 2.43
C ASP A 180 7.21 -19.60 3.29
N GLY A 181 7.20 -20.09 4.53
CA GLY A 181 8.36 -20.07 5.43
C GLY A 181 8.13 -19.36 6.76
N THR A 182 7.71 -18.09 6.76
CA THR A 182 7.55 -17.28 7.99
C THR A 182 6.28 -16.46 7.99
N THR A 183 5.71 -16.21 9.18
CA THR A 183 4.45 -15.44 9.34
C THR A 183 4.56 -14.04 8.72
N VAL A 184 5.74 -13.42 8.81
CA VAL A 184 5.99 -12.08 8.27
C VAL A 184 5.83 -12.05 6.74
N ARG A 185 6.27 -13.10 6.04
CA ARG A 185 6.13 -13.20 4.58
C ARG A 185 4.69 -13.42 4.12
N GLN A 186 3.85 -14.05 4.94
CA GLN A 186 2.40 -14.15 4.68
C GLN A 186 1.71 -12.77 4.64
N GLY A 187 2.32 -11.76 5.27
CA GLY A 187 1.89 -10.37 5.21
C GLY A 187 2.01 -9.72 3.83
N LEU A 188 2.86 -10.23 2.92
CA LEU A 188 3.11 -9.63 1.60
C LEU A 188 1.82 -9.46 0.79
N GLY A 189 1.04 -10.53 0.64
CA GLY A 189 -0.20 -10.51 -0.14
C GLY A 189 -1.23 -9.52 0.42
N HIS A 190 -1.34 -9.46 1.74
CA HIS A 190 -2.20 -8.52 2.45
C HIS A 190 -1.74 -7.07 2.25
N GLY A 191 -0.44 -6.81 2.39
CA GLY A 191 0.13 -5.50 2.18
C GLY A 191 -0.07 -4.99 0.76
N GLY A 192 0.20 -5.82 -0.24
CA GLY A 192 -0.03 -5.49 -1.64
C GLY A 192 -1.50 -5.20 -1.96
N ASN A 193 -2.44 -5.93 -1.36
CA ASN A 193 -3.88 -5.72 -1.55
C ASN A 193 -4.38 -4.45 -0.85
N LEU A 194 -3.89 -4.14 0.36
CA LEU A 194 -4.24 -2.91 1.07
C LEU A 194 -3.77 -1.67 0.29
N LEU A 195 -2.57 -1.69 -0.27
CA LEU A 195 -2.10 -0.59 -1.12
C LEU A 195 -2.92 -0.44 -2.40
N LEU A 196 -3.33 -1.55 -3.04
CA LEU A 196 -4.23 -1.51 -4.19
C LEU A 196 -5.59 -0.86 -3.83
N VAL A 197 -6.17 -1.26 -2.69
CA VAL A 197 -7.43 -0.68 -2.20
C VAL A 197 -7.27 0.82 -1.93
N ALA A 198 -6.18 1.21 -1.29
CA ALA A 198 -5.93 2.60 -0.94
C ALA A 198 -5.80 3.50 -2.19
N GLU A 199 -5.05 3.08 -3.21
CA GLU A 199 -4.94 3.84 -4.46
C GLU A 199 -6.27 3.85 -5.26
N GLY A 200 -7.07 2.78 -5.14
CA GLY A 200 -8.45 2.77 -5.63
C GLY A 200 -9.32 3.84 -4.95
N ILE A 201 -9.25 3.94 -3.62
CA ILE A 201 -9.96 4.99 -2.86
C ILE A 201 -9.43 6.37 -3.24
N ALA A 202 -8.12 6.56 -3.37
CA ALA A 202 -7.51 7.83 -3.76
C ALA A 202 -8.06 8.31 -5.12
N LEU A 203 -8.14 7.40 -6.09
CA LEU A 203 -8.71 7.70 -7.40
C LEU A 203 -10.21 8.05 -7.32
N LEU A 204 -10.99 7.34 -6.51
CA LEU A 204 -12.41 7.65 -6.28
C LEU A 204 -12.59 9.03 -5.64
N ARG A 205 -11.75 9.39 -4.66
CA ARG A 205 -11.76 10.72 -4.00
C ARG A 205 -11.44 11.85 -4.97
N GLU A 206 -10.56 11.61 -5.93
CA GLU A 206 -10.15 12.62 -6.91
C GLU A 206 -11.16 12.77 -8.09
N THR A 207 -12.03 11.78 -8.30
CA THR A 207 -12.92 11.72 -9.48
C THR A 207 -14.40 11.86 -9.18
N VAL A 208 -14.93 11.15 -8.18
CA VAL A 208 -16.38 11.02 -7.95
C VAL A 208 -16.82 11.37 -6.53
N LEU A 209 -15.97 11.14 -5.53
CA LEU A 209 -16.28 11.38 -4.12
C LEU A 209 -15.61 12.68 -3.65
N THR A 210 -16.01 13.78 -4.29
CA THR A 210 -15.50 15.12 -4.00
C THR A 210 -16.31 15.77 -2.88
N GLY A 211 -15.63 16.52 -2.01
CA GLY A 211 -16.23 17.20 -0.86
C GLY A 211 -15.65 16.74 0.47
N ASP A 212 -16.24 17.28 1.55
CA ASP A 212 -15.75 17.12 2.92
C ASP A 212 -16.91 16.83 3.88
N SER A 213 -17.34 15.56 3.91
CA SER A 213 -18.28 15.05 4.91
C SER A 213 -17.63 14.00 5.79
N LEU A 214 -18.27 13.60 6.88
CA LEU A 214 -17.75 12.53 7.75
C LEU A 214 -17.45 11.23 6.97
N GLY A 215 -18.30 10.88 6.00
CA GLY A 215 -18.08 9.71 5.14
C GLY A 215 -16.83 9.85 4.25
N HIS A 216 -16.60 11.05 3.70
CA HIS A 216 -15.37 11.36 2.97
C HIS A 216 -14.14 11.26 3.88
N ARG A 217 -14.18 11.87 5.07
CA ARG A 217 -13.09 11.81 6.04
C ARG A 217 -12.79 10.38 6.52
N ALA A 218 -13.83 9.57 6.70
CA ALA A 218 -13.70 8.15 7.02
C ALA A 218 -13.04 7.36 5.89
N LEU A 219 -13.37 7.67 4.62
CA LEU A 219 -12.68 7.09 3.46
C LEU A 219 -11.21 7.52 3.41
N ASP A 220 -10.89 8.78 3.69
CA ASP A 220 -9.50 9.26 3.75
C ASP A 220 -8.70 8.58 4.86
N ALA A 221 -9.33 8.42 6.03
CA ALA A 221 -8.74 7.71 7.16
C ALA A 221 -8.51 6.22 6.82
N GLY A 222 -9.49 5.56 6.20
CA GLY A 222 -9.38 4.15 5.78
C GLY A 222 -8.33 3.92 4.68
N MET A 223 -8.26 4.83 3.71
CA MET A 223 -7.18 4.87 2.72
C MET A 223 -5.82 5.03 3.39
N ARG A 224 -5.69 5.97 4.33
CA ARG A 224 -4.43 6.19 5.05
C ARG A 224 -4.04 5.00 5.91
N ALA A 225 -4.99 4.38 6.60
CA ALA A 225 -4.75 3.17 7.38
C ALA A 225 -4.25 2.03 6.49
N SER A 226 -4.87 1.84 5.33
CA SER A 226 -4.44 0.87 4.33
C SER A 226 -3.03 1.17 3.81
N HIS A 227 -2.65 2.43 3.60
CA HIS A 227 -1.26 2.82 3.27
C HIS A 227 -0.28 2.48 4.38
N VAL A 228 -0.59 2.85 5.62
CA VAL A 228 0.31 2.65 6.77
C VAL A 228 0.54 1.15 7.00
N ILE A 229 -0.53 0.37 7.08
CA ILE A 229 -0.44 -1.08 7.31
C ILE A 229 0.17 -1.76 6.08
N GLY A 230 -0.25 -1.39 4.88
CA GLY A 230 0.22 -2.01 3.65
C GLY A 230 1.71 -1.85 3.41
N ASN A 231 2.25 -0.64 3.62
CA ASN A 231 3.69 -0.38 3.51
C ASN A 231 4.48 -1.13 4.59
N MET A 232 3.98 -1.20 5.83
CA MET A 232 4.63 -1.95 6.90
C MET A 232 4.74 -3.44 6.57
N LEU A 233 3.62 -4.07 6.18
CA LEU A 233 3.59 -5.50 5.85
C LEU A 233 4.47 -5.83 4.64
N LEU A 234 4.47 -4.98 3.60
CA LEU A 234 5.36 -5.18 2.46
C LEU A 234 6.83 -5.03 2.84
N VAL A 235 7.19 -3.99 3.59
CA VAL A 235 8.57 -3.78 4.02
C VAL A 235 9.05 -4.93 4.90
N ASP A 236 8.25 -5.36 5.87
CA ASP A 236 8.65 -6.48 6.72
C ASP A 236 8.82 -7.77 5.91
N GLY A 237 7.85 -8.14 5.08
CA GLY A 237 7.94 -9.34 4.24
C GLY A 237 9.08 -9.29 3.22
N LEU A 238 9.54 -8.10 2.83
CA LEU A 238 10.66 -7.89 1.92
C LEU A 238 12.01 -7.74 2.62
N THR A 239 12.08 -7.48 3.92
CA THR A 239 13.36 -7.18 4.59
C THR A 239 13.70 -8.14 5.71
N ARG A 240 12.71 -8.82 6.29
CA ARG A 240 12.89 -9.75 7.40
C ARG A 240 12.80 -11.19 6.91
N GLU A 241 13.59 -12.06 7.51
CA GLU A 241 13.56 -13.51 7.28
C GLU A 241 12.65 -14.21 8.30
#